data_AF-A0A2S6GQ08-F1
#
_entry.id   AF-A0A2S6GQ08-F1
#
_cell.length_a   1.000
_cell.length_b   1.000
_cell.length_c   1.000
_cell.angle_alpha   90.00
_cell.angle_beta   90.00
_cell.angle_gamma   90.00
#
_symmetry.space_group_name_H-M   'P 1'
#
loop_
_entity.id
_entity.type
_entity.pdbx_description
1 polymer ?
#
loop_
_entity_poly.entity_id
_entity_poly.type
_entity_poly.pdbx_seq_one_letter_code
_entity_poly.pdbx_strand_id
1 'polypeptide(L)'
;MLFTGEDRMVRGAPLIRQLSALGYKTIYLIAGPQMLDTMIRDRQLSRLYLTITHQLIGGKDFRTLLTGSTLGTEGNLTLEALYYEQDSPPGSGQFFIQFGLKHAA
;
A
#
# COMPACT_ATOMS: atom_id res chain seq x y z
N MET A 1 3.96 -24.96 -1.79
CA MET A 1 2.69 -24.24 -1.55
C MET A 1 2.88 -23.36 -0.33
N LEU A 2 2.45 -22.10 -0.37
CA LEU A 2 2.72 -21.08 0.65
C LEU A 2 1.49 -20.92 1.55
N PHE A 3 1.64 -21.03 2.87
CA PHE A 3 0.54 -20.87 3.84
C PHE A 3 0.96 -19.87 4.92
N THR A 4 0.36 -18.69 4.92
CA THR A 4 0.86 -17.51 5.66
C THR A 4 -0.25 -16.81 6.46
N GLY A 5 -1.14 -17.58 7.07
CA GLY A 5 -2.24 -17.06 7.88
C GLY A 5 -3.20 -18.15 8.32
N GLU A 6 -4.33 -17.74 8.90
CA GLU A 6 -5.39 -18.62 9.41
C GLU A 6 -6.68 -18.36 8.61
N ASP A 7 -7.47 -19.42 8.38
CA ASP A 7 -8.70 -19.39 7.58
C ASP A 7 -8.52 -18.76 6.18
N ARG A 8 -9.25 -17.67 5.91
CA ARG A 8 -9.22 -16.91 4.65
C ARG A 8 -8.36 -15.64 4.74
N MET A 9 -7.62 -15.47 5.83
CA MET A 9 -6.86 -14.25 6.11
C MET A 9 -5.36 -14.51 6.00
N VAL A 10 -4.66 -13.57 5.38
CA VAL A 10 -3.19 -13.54 5.35
C VAL A 10 -2.68 -12.73 6.54
N ARG A 11 -1.58 -13.19 7.14
CA ARG A 11 -0.75 -12.41 8.07
C ARG A 11 0.50 -11.95 7.32
N GLY A 12 0.75 -10.66 7.33
CA GLY A 12 1.85 -10.02 6.60
C GLY A 12 3.22 -10.51 7.08
N ALA A 13 3.46 -10.54 8.39
CA ALA A 13 4.77 -10.93 8.90
C ALA A 13 5.14 -12.40 8.56
N PRO A 14 4.27 -13.41 8.76
CA PRO A 14 4.49 -14.77 8.25
C PRO A 14 4.72 -14.83 6.74
N LEU A 15 3.97 -14.05 5.96
CA LEU A 15 4.14 -13.98 4.51
C LEU A 15 5.54 -13.53 4.12
N ILE A 16 5.98 -12.38 4.64
CA ILE A 16 7.29 -11.82 4.33
C ILE A 16 8.41 -12.77 4.75
N ARG A 17 8.31 -13.41 5.93
CA ARG A 17 9.31 -14.40 6.36
C ARG A 17 9.43 -15.58 5.40
N GLN A 18 8.31 -16.16 4.96
CA GLN A 18 8.36 -17.30 4.05
C GLN A 18 8.88 -16.89 2.66
N LEU A 19 8.46 -15.73 2.14
CA LEU A 19 8.99 -15.21 0.87
C LEU A 19 10.50 -14.94 0.96
N SER A 20 10.98 -14.38 2.08
CA SER A 20 12.41 -14.21 2.33
C SER A 20 13.15 -15.55 2.41
N ALA A 21 12.56 -16.58 3.03
CA ALA A 21 13.17 -17.92 3.10
C ALA A 21 13.27 -18.59 1.72
N LEU A 22 12.41 -18.20 0.77
CA LEU A 22 12.50 -18.62 -0.63
C LEU A 22 13.50 -17.79 -1.45
N GLY A 23 14.20 -16.84 -0.83
CA GLY A 23 15.23 -16.01 -1.47
C GLY A 23 14.69 -14.72 -2.13
N TYR A 24 13.40 -14.41 -1.99
CA TYR A 24 12.84 -13.16 -2.50
C TYR A 24 13.30 -11.98 -1.63
N LYS A 25 13.90 -10.97 -2.27
CA LYS A 25 14.46 -9.79 -1.59
C LYS A 25 13.59 -8.55 -1.73
N THR A 26 12.77 -8.50 -2.77
CA THR A 26 11.89 -7.36 -3.07
C THR A 26 10.53 -7.91 -3.45
N ILE A 27 9.51 -7.48 -2.73
CA ILE A 27 8.14 -7.95 -2.90
C ILE A 27 7.30 -6.73 -3.24
N TYR A 28 6.73 -6.74 -4.44
CA TYR A 28 5.85 -5.67 -4.88
C TYR A 28 4.39 -6.11 -4.74
N LEU A 29 3.61 -5.33 -4.01
CA LEU A 29 2.22 -5.65 -3.70
C LEU A 29 1.28 -4.86 -4.62
N ILE A 30 0.68 -5.54 -5.60
CA ILE A 30 -0.47 -5.04 -6.38
C ILE A 30 -1.72 -5.76 -5.86
N ALA A 31 -2.09 -5.46 -4.62
CA ALA A 31 -3.21 -6.14 -3.96
C ALA A 31 -4.30 -5.14 -3.55
N GLY A 32 -5.47 -5.69 -3.20
CA GLY A 32 -6.61 -4.89 -2.78
C GLY A 32 -6.48 -4.31 -1.36
N PRO A 33 -7.47 -3.49 -0.93
CA PRO A 33 -7.44 -2.74 0.32
C PRO A 33 -7.17 -3.58 1.58
N GLN A 34 -7.67 -4.82 1.61
CA GLN A 34 -7.47 -5.73 2.75
C GLN A 34 -6.01 -6.13 2.93
N MET A 35 -5.32 -6.44 1.83
CA MET A 35 -3.93 -6.87 1.91
C MET A 35 -3.00 -5.69 2.24
N LEU A 36 -3.31 -4.49 1.72
CA LEU A 36 -2.61 -3.27 2.12
C LEU A 36 -2.80 -2.99 3.62
N ASP A 37 -4.04 -3.10 4.13
CA ASP A 37 -4.34 -2.96 5.56
C ASP A 37 -3.55 -3.96 6.43
N THR A 38 -3.55 -5.25 6.06
CA THR A 38 -2.74 -6.29 6.72
C THR A 38 -1.25 -5.90 6.78
N MET A 39 -0.68 -5.44 5.66
CA MET A 39 0.75 -5.13 5.59
C MET A 39 1.14 -3.90 6.42
N ILE A 40 0.25 -2.90 6.50
CA ILE A 40 0.46 -1.73 7.35
C ILE A 40 0.38 -2.15 8.83
N ARG A 41 -0.67 -2.88 9.23
CA ARG A 41 -0.88 -3.28 10.63
C ARG A 41 0.19 -4.23 11.14
N ASP A 42 0.69 -5.13 10.29
CA ASP A 42 1.80 -6.03 10.62
C ASP A 42 3.18 -5.36 10.49
N ARG A 43 3.23 -4.05 10.17
CA ARG A 43 4.47 -3.27 10.00
C ARG A 43 5.42 -3.87 8.97
N GLN A 44 4.86 -4.38 7.87
CA GLN A 44 5.61 -5.00 6.78
C GLN A 44 5.65 -4.15 5.51
N LEU A 45 4.91 -3.04 5.46
CA LEU A 45 4.96 -2.11 4.34
C LEU A 45 6.13 -1.14 4.51
N SER A 46 7.16 -1.27 3.67
CA SER A 46 8.32 -0.37 3.70
C SER A 46 8.10 0.92 2.91
N ARG A 47 7.38 0.83 1.79
CA ARG A 47 7.16 1.94 0.85
C ARG A 47 5.81 1.82 0.16
N LEU A 48 5.12 2.95 0.01
CA LEU A 48 3.90 3.07 -0.77
C LEU A 48 4.17 3.94 -2.01
N TYR A 49 3.90 3.38 -3.19
CA TYR A 49 3.84 4.15 -4.42
C TYR A 49 2.37 4.42 -4.75
N LEU A 50 2.01 5.70 -4.91
CA LEU A 50 0.65 6.12 -5.19
C LEU A 50 0.63 7.01 -6.43
N THR A 51 -0.25 6.66 -7.38
CA THR A 51 -0.59 7.55 -8.50
C THR A 51 -1.89 8.27 -8.17
N ILE A 52 -1.89 9.60 -8.27
CA ILE A 52 -3.09 10.42 -8.12
C ILE A 52 -3.31 11.18 -9.42
N THR A 53 -4.37 10.87 -10.16
CA THR A 53 -4.81 11.70 -11.29
C THR A 53 -5.55 12.92 -10.77
N HIS A 54 -5.38 14.08 -11.41
CA HIS A 54 -6.03 15.34 -11.03
C HIS A 54 -7.47 15.40 -11.56
N GLN A 55 -8.25 14.36 -11.25
CA GLN A 55 -9.63 14.19 -11.68
C GLN A 55 -10.53 14.09 -10.45
N LEU A 56 -11.67 14.79 -10.49
CA LEU A 56 -12.72 14.64 -9.49
C LEU A 56 -13.63 13.49 -9.90
N ILE A 57 -13.81 12.52 -9.01
CA ILE A 57 -14.67 11.36 -9.22
C ILE A 57 -15.82 11.44 -8.22
N GLY A 58 -17.05 11.39 -8.70
CA GLY A 58 -18.26 11.26 -7.88
C GLY A 58 -18.81 9.83 -7.91
N GLY A 59 -19.54 9.42 -6.88
CA GLY A 59 -20.19 8.11 -6.82
C GLY A 59 -20.81 7.83 -5.45
N LYS A 60 -21.80 6.92 -5.41
CA LYS A 60 -22.45 6.50 -4.16
C LYS A 60 -21.63 5.43 -3.40
N ASP A 61 -20.85 4.64 -4.14
CA ASP A 61 -20.04 3.54 -3.61
C ASP A 61 -18.58 3.70 -4.05
N PHE A 62 -17.84 4.60 -3.40
CA PHE A 62 -16.40 4.71 -3.65
C PHE A 62 -15.62 3.80 -2.71
N ARG A 63 -14.61 3.11 -3.26
CA ARG A 63 -13.66 2.32 -2.47
C ARG A 63 -12.49 3.21 -2.07
N THR A 64 -12.21 3.28 -0.78
CA THR A 64 -10.99 3.88 -0.25
C THR A 64 -9.79 2.95 -0.45
N LEU A 65 -8.57 3.48 -0.29
CA LEU A 65 -7.33 2.69 -0.38
C LEU A 65 -7.25 1.57 0.67
N LEU A 66 -7.89 1.78 1.82
CA LEU A 66 -7.92 0.89 2.96
C LEU A 66 -9.35 0.65 3.45
N THR A 67 -9.55 -0.42 4.17
CA THR A 67 -10.83 -0.77 4.82
C THR A 67 -10.57 -1.19 6.26
N GLY A 68 -11.49 -0.92 7.18
CA GLY A 68 -11.39 -1.37 8.58
C GLY A 68 -11.34 -0.21 9.58
N SER A 69 -10.80 -0.50 10.77
CA SER A 69 -10.64 0.48 11.86
C SER A 69 -9.55 1.50 11.55
N THR A 70 -9.51 2.58 12.34
CA THR A 70 -8.47 3.61 12.22
C THR A 70 -7.06 3.01 12.40
N LEU A 71 -6.08 3.55 11.67
CA LEU A 71 -4.68 3.09 11.74
C LEU A 71 -3.86 3.75 12.86
N GLY A 72 -4.33 4.86 13.40
CA GLY A 72 -3.53 5.68 14.32
C GLY A 72 -2.20 6.09 13.68
N THR A 73 -1.11 6.05 14.45
CA THR A 73 0.23 6.43 13.99
C THR A 73 0.82 5.47 12.97
N GLU A 74 0.34 4.22 12.88
CA GLU A 74 0.82 3.23 11.90
C GLU A 74 0.49 3.63 10.45
N GLY A 75 -0.49 4.51 10.26
CA GLY A 75 -0.84 5.07 8.95
C GLY A 75 -0.03 6.32 8.56
N ASN A 76 0.87 6.80 9.41
CA ASN A 76 1.63 8.02 9.12
C ASN A 76 2.69 7.76 8.04
N LEU A 77 2.63 8.54 6.96
CA LEU A 77 3.53 8.45 5.82
C LEU A 77 4.47 9.64 5.79
N THR A 78 5.71 9.43 5.37
CA THR A 78 6.67 10.49 5.05
C THR A 78 6.83 10.58 3.54
N LEU A 79 6.63 11.77 2.96
CA LEU A 79 6.90 11.99 1.54
C LEU A 79 8.40 11.81 1.26
N GLU A 80 8.74 10.90 0.34
CA GLU A 80 10.12 10.66 -0.08
C GLU A 80 10.40 11.24 -1.47
N ALA A 81 9.44 11.14 -2.39
CA ALA A 81 9.53 11.73 -3.72
C ALA A 81 8.15 12.08 -4.28
N LEU A 82 8.12 13.11 -5.11
CA LEU A 82 6.93 13.54 -5.85
C LEU A 82 7.35 13.89 -7.27
N TYR A 83 6.75 13.23 -8.26
CA TYR A 83 6.91 13.55 -9.66
C TYR A 83 5.56 14.00 -10.22
N TYR A 84 5.59 15.03 -11.04
CA TYR A 84 4.42 15.57 -11.71
C TYR A 84 4.51 15.30 -13.20
N GLU A 85 3.43 14.76 -13.76
CA GLU A 85 3.24 14.64 -15.20
C GLU A 85 2.02 15.47 -15.60
N GLN A 86 2.23 16.47 -16.44
CA GLN A 86 1.21 17.47 -16.77
C GLN A 86 0.13 16.97 -17.71
N ASP A 87 0.49 16.09 -18.65
CA ASP A 87 -0.35 15.76 -19.81
C ASP A 87 -0.86 14.31 -19.77
N SER A 88 -1.03 13.75 -18.57
CA SER A 88 -1.52 12.39 -18.36
C SER A 88 -2.34 12.29 -17.07
N PRO A 89 -3.56 11.73 -17.11
CA PRO A 89 -4.29 11.30 -18.30
C PRO A 89 -4.72 12.51 -19.17
N PRO A 90 -5.08 12.31 -20.47
CA PRO A 90 -5.42 13.42 -21.36
C PRO A 90 -6.44 14.41 -20.77
N GLY A 91 -6.12 15.70 -20.82
CA GLY A 91 -6.95 16.77 -20.24
C GLY A 91 -6.81 16.95 -18.73
N SER A 92 -5.85 16.26 -18.10
CA SER A 92 -5.51 16.35 -16.69
C SER A 92 -4.01 16.09 -16.50
N GLY A 93 -3.54 16.24 -15.26
CA GLY A 93 -2.21 15.80 -14.86
C GLY A 93 -2.29 14.69 -13.81
N GLN A 94 -1.13 14.21 -13.40
CA GLN A 94 -1.04 13.24 -12.33
C GLN A 94 0.23 13.41 -11.50
N PHE A 95 0.14 12.95 -10.26
CA PHE A 95 1.28 12.79 -9.38
C PHE A 95 1.66 11.31 -9.28
N PHE A 96 2.97 11.04 -9.38
CA PHE A 96 3.57 9.82 -8.87
C PHE A 96 4.23 10.13 -7.54
N ILE A 97 3.72 9.53 -6.48
CA ILE A 97 4.10 9.83 -5.12
C ILE A 97 4.75 8.61 -4.50
N GLN A 98 5.91 8.80 -3.91
CA GLN A 98 6.59 7.80 -3.11
C GLN A 98 6.54 8.21 -1.65
N PHE A 99 5.99 7.33 -0.82
CA PHE A 99 5.97 7.48 0.63
C PHE A 99 6.79 6.39 1.31
N GLY A 100 7.57 6.79 2.31
CA GLY A 100 8.17 5.90 3.29
C GLY A 100 7.32 5.77 4.53
N LEU A 101 7.41 4.63 5.20
CA LEU A 101 6.82 4.40 6.51
C LEU A 101 7.94 4.37 7.55
N LYS A 102 7.84 5.21 8.59
CA LYS A 102 8.73 5.12 9.75
C LYS A 102 8.09 4.20 10.77
N HIS A 103 8.64 3.01 10.95
CA HIS A 103 8.27 2.19 12.09
C HIS A 103 8.89 2.81 13.35
N ALA A 104 8.08 3.12 14.35
CA ALA A 104 8.61 3.48 15.66
C ALA A 104 9.46 2.32 16.19
N ALA A 105 10.68 2.65 16.64
CA ALA A 105 11.62 1.70 17.21
C ALA A 105 11.09 1.07 18.52
#